data_AF-A0A7C0Y8K7-F1
#
_entry.id   AF-A0A7C0Y8K7-F1
#
_cell.length_a   1.000
_cell.length_b   1.000
_cell.length_c   1.000
_cell.angle_alpha   90.00
_cell.angle_beta   90.00
_cell.angle_gamma   90.00
#
_symmetry.space_group_name_H-M   'P 1'
#
loop_
_entity.id
_entity.type
_entity.pdbx_description
1 polymer ?
#
loop_
_entity_poly.entity_id
_entity_poly.type
_entity_poly.pdbx_seq_one_letter_code
_entity_poly.pdbx_strand_id
1 'polypeptide(L)'
;VGVAGYPEGHIENPDKEADLRYLKLKVDKGADFIVTQLFFDNRFFFDFLKRAKAIGIKVPIIPGIMPITNLKQVMRFTQLCGATIPRALLEWLEEGNTPEEVRRRGIEHAHLQCKELVERGIKALHFYTLNRSRATEEILTRLLGEPEV
;
A
#
# COMPACT_ATOMS: atom_id res chain seq x y z
N VAL A 1 -6.78 15.63 -11.25
CA VAL A 1 -5.61 14.85 -11.72
C VAL A 1 -4.92 14.20 -10.53
N GLY A 2 -4.75 12.87 -10.54
CA GLY A 2 -3.99 12.14 -9.51
C GLY A 2 -2.60 11.76 -10.01
N VAL A 3 -1.61 11.67 -9.12
CA VAL A 3 -0.24 11.23 -9.46
C VAL A 3 0.26 10.11 -8.54
N ALA A 4 1.21 9.32 -9.02
CA ALA A 4 1.85 8.28 -8.22
C ALA A 4 2.88 8.85 -7.22
N GLY A 5 2.94 8.26 -6.03
CA GLY A 5 4.01 8.46 -5.03
C GLY A 5 4.59 7.13 -4.56
N TYR A 6 5.83 7.11 -4.09
CA TYR A 6 6.55 5.87 -3.76
C TYR A 6 7.04 5.92 -2.30
N PRO A 7 6.35 5.26 -1.35
CA PRO A 7 6.70 5.35 0.07
C PRO A 7 8.14 4.94 0.36
N GLU A 8 8.62 3.93 -0.36
CA GLU A 8 9.97 3.38 -0.24
C GLU A 8 10.99 4.01 -1.22
N GLY A 9 10.52 4.88 -2.12
CA GLY A 9 11.29 5.47 -3.22
C GLY A 9 11.08 4.74 -4.56
N HIS A 10 11.22 5.45 -5.68
CA HIS A 10 11.15 4.86 -7.01
C HIS A 10 12.40 4.01 -7.30
N ILE A 11 12.24 2.82 -7.88
CA ILE A 11 13.37 1.90 -8.15
C ILE A 11 14.45 2.49 -9.05
N GLU A 12 14.07 3.35 -10.01
CA GLU A 12 15.01 4.03 -10.91
C GLU A 12 15.68 5.26 -10.27
N ASN A 13 15.32 5.63 -9.04
CA ASN A 13 15.86 6.79 -8.35
C ASN A 13 16.43 6.41 -6.96
N PRO A 14 17.75 6.25 -6.83
CA PRO A 14 18.37 5.88 -5.56
C PRO A 14 18.29 6.99 -4.50
N ASP A 15 18.09 8.26 -4.90
CA ASP A 15 17.93 9.38 -3.97
C ASP A 15 16.44 9.58 -3.63
N LYS A 16 16.03 9.06 -2.47
CA LYS A 16 14.67 9.18 -1.93
C LYS A 16 14.25 10.63 -1.70
N GLU A 17 15.19 11.54 -1.45
CA GLU A 17 14.89 12.96 -1.28
C GLU A 17 14.69 13.63 -2.64
N ALA A 18 15.45 13.23 -3.67
CA ALA A 18 15.18 13.65 -5.05
C ALA A 18 13.81 13.18 -5.52
N ASP A 19 13.46 11.92 -5.28
CA ASP A 19 12.15 11.36 -5.64
C ASP A 19 11.01 12.18 -5.05
N LEU A 20 11.14 12.57 -3.78
CA LEU A 20 10.17 13.40 -3.09
C LEU A 20 10.12 14.84 -3.64
N ARG A 21 11.25 15.43 -4.04
CA ARG A 21 11.28 16.74 -4.71
C ARG A 21 10.57 16.71 -6.06
N TYR A 22 10.73 15.65 -6.85
CA TYR A 22 9.99 15.48 -8.11
C TYR A 22 8.50 15.24 -7.88
N LEU A 23 8.13 14.51 -6.82
CA LEU A 23 6.73 14.40 -6.40
C LEU A 23 6.14 15.78 -6.08
N LYS A 24 6.86 16.60 -5.32
CA LYS A 24 6.44 17.97 -5.04
C LYS A 24 6.28 18.78 -6.32
N LEU A 25 7.19 18.66 -7.28
CA LEU A 25 7.06 19.34 -8.57
C LEU A 25 5.76 18.93 -9.29
N LYS A 26 5.39 17.64 -9.29
CA LYS A 26 4.10 17.18 -9.86
C LYS A 26 2.90 17.83 -9.15
N VAL A 27 2.96 17.95 -7.83
CA VAL A 27 1.91 18.61 -7.03
C VAL A 27 1.84 20.11 -7.34
N ASP A 28 2.98 20.79 -7.36
CA ASP A 28 3.08 22.23 -7.66
C ASP A 28 2.62 22.55 -9.10
N LYS A 29 2.57 21.55 -9.99
CA LYS A 29 2.02 21.64 -11.35
C LYS A 29 0.53 21.28 -11.46
N GLY A 30 -0.16 21.08 -10.33
CA GLY A 30 -1.62 20.95 -10.28
C GLY A 30 -2.14 19.52 -10.08
N ALA A 31 -1.37 18.62 -9.45
CA ALA A 31 -1.95 17.35 -8.99
C ALA A 31 -2.86 17.59 -7.78
N ASP A 32 -4.04 16.95 -7.76
CA ASP A 32 -5.06 17.12 -6.72
C ASP A 32 -4.92 16.11 -5.58
N PHE A 33 -4.31 14.96 -5.84
CA PHE A 33 -4.06 13.91 -4.87
C PHE A 33 -2.94 12.97 -5.33
N ILE A 34 -2.40 12.20 -4.39
CA ILE A 34 -1.36 11.20 -4.62
C ILE A 34 -1.95 9.83 -4.26
N VAL A 35 -1.73 8.83 -5.11
CA VAL A 35 -1.92 7.41 -4.76
C VAL A 35 -0.55 6.79 -4.63
N THR A 36 -0.28 6.12 -3.51
CA THR A 36 1.02 5.50 -3.31
C THR A 36 1.13 4.18 -4.04
N GLN A 37 2.34 3.81 -4.46
CA GLN A 37 2.69 2.44 -4.70
C GLN A 37 2.38 1.58 -3.47
N LEU A 38 2.16 0.28 -3.69
CA LEU A 38 1.94 -0.70 -2.63
C LEU A 38 3.10 -0.74 -1.63
N PHE A 39 2.78 -1.11 -0.39
CA PHE A 39 3.71 -1.35 0.70
C PHE A 39 3.11 -2.41 1.63
N PHE A 40 3.96 -3.15 2.35
CA PHE A 40 3.52 -4.20 3.30
C PHE A 40 3.83 -3.85 4.77
N ASP A 41 4.30 -2.64 5.01
CA ASP A 41 4.57 -2.12 6.33
C ASP A 41 4.12 -0.66 6.41
N ASN A 42 3.15 -0.40 7.29
CA ASN A 42 2.57 0.91 7.48
C ASN A 42 3.60 1.99 7.86
N ARG A 43 4.73 1.60 8.46
CA ARG A 43 5.82 2.53 8.80
C ARG A 43 6.34 3.27 7.57
N PHE A 44 6.47 2.60 6.42
CA PHE A 44 6.91 3.25 5.18
C PHE A 44 5.94 4.34 4.73
N PHE A 45 4.63 4.08 4.82
CA PHE A 45 3.61 5.06 4.47
C PHE A 45 3.61 6.25 5.43
N PHE A 46 3.67 6.02 6.74
CA PHE A 46 3.66 7.12 7.71
C PHE A 46 4.94 7.96 7.68
N ASP A 47 6.10 7.35 7.46
CA ASP A 47 7.36 8.07 7.26
C ASP A 47 7.32 8.88 5.96
N PHE A 48 6.74 8.33 4.89
CA PHE A 48 6.51 9.05 3.65
C PHE A 48 5.57 10.26 3.84
N LEU A 49 4.46 10.10 4.55
CA LEU A 49 3.57 11.22 4.90
C LEU A 49 4.32 12.32 5.66
N LYS A 50 5.15 11.94 6.64
CA LYS A 50 5.96 12.89 7.42
C LYS A 50 6.93 13.67 6.53
N ARG A 51 7.68 12.98 5.66
CA ARG A 51 8.63 13.62 4.74
C ARG A 51 7.92 14.51 3.72
N ALA A 52 6.83 14.02 3.11
CA ALA A 52 6.03 14.78 2.15
C ALA A 52 5.49 16.09 2.78
N LYS A 53 4.96 16.00 4.00
CA LYS A 53 4.51 17.17 4.77
C LYS A 53 5.64 18.14 5.05
N ALA A 54 6.83 17.64 5.41
CA ALA A 54 7.99 18.48 5.73
C ALA A 54 8.44 19.35 4.55
N ILE A 55 8.23 18.91 3.31
CA ILE A 55 8.54 19.70 2.10
C ILE A 55 7.34 20.48 1.53
N GLY A 56 6.21 20.49 2.24
CA GLY A 56 5.04 21.29 1.88
C GLY A 56 4.06 20.64 0.91
N ILE A 57 4.09 19.31 0.73
CA ILE A 57 3.01 18.60 0.02
C ILE A 57 1.78 18.58 0.95
N LYS A 58 0.67 19.18 0.48
CA LYS A 58 -0.59 19.34 1.25
C LYS A 58 -1.79 18.61 0.66
N VAL A 59 -1.66 18.07 -0.56
CA VAL A 59 -2.73 17.31 -1.20
C VAL A 59 -2.94 15.97 -0.50
N PRO A 60 -4.14 15.36 -0.55
CA PRO A 60 -4.38 14.04 0.01
C PRO A 60 -3.42 12.99 -0.55
N ILE A 61 -2.91 12.13 0.33
CA ILE A 61 -2.07 10.98 -0.04
C ILE A 61 -2.81 9.71 0.37
N ILE A 62 -3.20 8.92 -0.62
CA ILE A 62 -4.03 7.72 -0.47
C ILE A 62 -3.11 6.50 -0.51
N PRO A 63 -3.09 5.64 0.53
CA PRO A 63 -2.29 4.42 0.53
C PRO A 63 -2.82 3.41 -0.49
N GLY A 64 -1.91 2.88 -1.30
CA GLY A 64 -2.14 1.72 -2.16
C GLY A 64 -1.93 0.41 -1.40
N ILE A 65 -2.95 -0.45 -1.36
CA ILE A 65 -2.97 -1.72 -0.63
C ILE A 65 -3.15 -2.87 -1.61
N MET A 66 -2.29 -3.89 -1.50
CA MET A 66 -2.38 -5.12 -2.29
C MET A 66 -2.49 -6.34 -1.37
N PRO A 67 -3.65 -7.01 -1.30
CA PRO A 67 -3.80 -8.26 -0.58
C PRO A 67 -2.94 -9.37 -1.19
N ILE A 68 -2.17 -10.08 -0.37
CA ILE A 68 -1.31 -11.18 -0.84
C ILE A 68 -2.16 -12.44 -1.00
N THR A 69 -2.58 -12.73 -2.23
CA THR A 69 -3.34 -13.96 -2.54
C THR A 69 -2.49 -15.06 -3.17
N ASN A 70 -1.28 -14.72 -3.61
CA ASN A 70 -0.32 -15.64 -4.22
C ASN A 70 1.11 -15.14 -3.96
N LEU A 71 1.90 -15.92 -3.21
CA LEU A 71 3.24 -15.51 -2.80
C LEU A 71 4.19 -15.31 -4.00
N LYS A 72 4.19 -16.22 -4.97
CA LYS A 72 5.04 -16.10 -6.17
C LYS A 72 4.72 -14.84 -6.96
N GLN A 73 3.43 -14.51 -7.09
CA GLN A 73 2.99 -13.33 -7.81
C GLN A 73 3.45 -12.04 -7.11
N VAL A 74 3.31 -11.95 -5.77
CA VAL A 74 3.74 -10.75 -5.04
C VAL A 74 5.25 -10.58 -5.03
N MET A 75 6.02 -11.68 -4.95
CA MET A 75 7.47 -11.64 -5.06
C MET A 75 7.92 -11.04 -6.40
N ARG A 76 7.23 -11.38 -7.50
CA ARG A 76 7.51 -10.77 -8.81
C ARG A 76 7.15 -9.28 -8.85
N PHE A 77 6.01 -8.88 -8.27
CA PHE A 77 5.62 -7.47 -8.27
C PHE A 77 6.58 -6.60 -7.44
N THR A 78 6.99 -7.08 -6.27
CA THR A 78 7.93 -6.36 -5.40
C THR A 78 9.30 -6.16 -6.05
N GLN A 79 9.78 -7.12 -6.85
CA GLN A 79 10.99 -6.94 -7.65
C GLN A 79 10.86 -5.83 -8.71
N LEU A 80 9.66 -5.62 -9.26
CA LEU A 80 9.41 -4.60 -10.28
C LEU A 80 9.20 -3.20 -9.67
N CYS A 81 8.52 -3.11 -8.53
CA CYS A 81 8.18 -1.82 -7.92
C CYS A 81 9.12 -1.39 -6.77
N GLY A 82 9.96 -2.28 -6.27
CA GLY A 82 10.90 -2.02 -5.18
C GLY A 82 10.29 -2.06 -3.77
N ALA A 83 9.04 -2.50 -3.62
CA ALA A 83 8.39 -2.59 -2.30
C ALA A 83 8.96 -3.73 -1.45
N THR A 84 9.19 -3.49 -0.17
CA THR A 84 9.75 -4.50 0.75
C THR A 84 8.65 -5.36 1.35
N ILE A 85 8.79 -6.68 1.29
CA ILE A 85 8.01 -7.61 2.12
C ILE A 85 8.78 -7.83 3.42
N PRO A 86 8.25 -7.43 4.60
CA PRO A 86 8.90 -7.69 5.87
C PRO A 86 9.21 -9.18 6.04
N ARG A 87 10.40 -9.50 6.53
CA ARG A 87 10.82 -10.90 6.72
C ARG A 87 9.82 -11.71 7.55
N ALA A 88 9.32 -11.15 8.65
CA ALA A 88 8.33 -11.81 9.49
C ALA A 88 6.99 -12.08 8.75
N LEU A 89 6.59 -11.18 7.84
CA LEU A 89 5.42 -11.42 6.98
C LEU A 89 5.69 -12.55 5.99
N LEU A 90 6.87 -12.56 5.39
CA LEU A 90 7.26 -13.62 4.45
C LEU A 90 7.28 -14.99 5.14
N GLU A 91 7.96 -15.11 6.27
CA GLU A 91 8.03 -16.35 7.08
C GLU A 91 6.61 -16.80 7.48
N TRP A 92 5.77 -15.87 7.95
CA TRP A 92 4.39 -16.19 8.30
C TRP A 92 3.54 -16.62 7.10
N LEU A 93 3.78 -16.12 5.89
CA LEU A 93 3.08 -16.58 4.69
C LEU A 93 3.57 -17.97 4.25
N GLU A 94 4.87 -18.23 4.37
CA GLU A 94 5.51 -19.51 3.98
C GLU A 94 5.11 -20.68 4.87
N GLU A 95 4.73 -20.42 6.13
CA GLU A 95 4.12 -21.41 7.02
C GLU A 95 2.72 -21.89 6.55
N GLY A 96 2.10 -21.23 5.57
CA GLY A 96 0.87 -21.71 4.94
C GLY A 96 1.16 -22.89 4.02
N ASN A 97 0.65 -24.07 4.36
CA ASN A 97 0.92 -25.30 3.62
C ASN A 97 0.06 -25.43 2.34
N THR A 98 -0.99 -24.62 2.22
CA THR A 98 -1.90 -24.62 1.06
C THR A 98 -2.07 -23.23 0.46
N PRO A 99 -2.41 -23.10 -0.84
CA PRO A 99 -2.75 -21.82 -1.46
C PRO A 99 -3.86 -21.07 -0.71
N GLU A 100 -4.84 -21.80 -0.17
CA GLU A 100 -5.94 -21.27 0.62
C GLU A 100 -5.45 -20.66 1.94
N GLU A 101 -4.53 -21.33 2.64
CA GLU A 101 -3.92 -20.80 3.86
C GLU A 101 -3.09 -19.54 3.59
N VAL A 102 -2.28 -19.53 2.53
CA VAL A 102 -1.50 -18.34 2.12
C VAL A 102 -2.43 -17.17 1.82
N ARG A 103 -3.51 -17.41 1.07
CA ARG A 103 -4.53 -16.41 0.77
C ARG A 103 -5.15 -15.86 2.05
N ARG A 104 -5.56 -16.74 2.99
CA ARG A 104 -6.18 -16.32 4.25
C ARG A 104 -5.23 -15.45 5.08
N ARG A 105 -3.96 -15.85 5.19
CA ARG A 105 -2.93 -15.07 5.90
C ARG A 105 -2.66 -13.72 5.22
N GLY A 106 -2.59 -13.67 3.91
CA GLY A 106 -2.38 -12.41 3.19
C GLY A 106 -3.58 -11.45 3.24
N ILE A 107 -4.81 -11.97 3.28
CA ILE A 107 -6.02 -11.18 3.57
C ILE A 107 -5.99 -10.64 5.00
N GLU A 108 -5.62 -11.48 5.97
CA GLU A 108 -5.47 -11.07 7.37
C GLU A 108 -4.44 -9.94 7.52
N HIS A 109 -3.27 -10.06 6.89
CA HIS A 109 -2.27 -8.99 6.89
C HIS A 109 -2.84 -7.67 6.34
N ALA A 110 -3.46 -7.71 5.16
CA ALA A 110 -4.01 -6.51 4.53
C ALA A 110 -5.16 -5.91 5.36
N HIS A 111 -5.98 -6.73 6.02
CA HIS A 111 -7.00 -6.25 6.95
C HIS A 111 -6.38 -5.50 8.13
N LEU A 112 -5.37 -6.07 8.80
CA LEU A 112 -4.68 -5.42 9.91
C LEU A 112 -3.98 -4.12 9.46
N GLN A 113 -3.38 -4.14 8.27
CA GLN A 113 -2.78 -2.97 7.65
C GLN A 113 -3.80 -1.85 7.47
N CYS A 114 -4.95 -2.14 6.84
CA CYS A 114 -6.05 -1.20 6.63
C CYS A 114 -6.64 -0.69 7.95
N LYS A 115 -6.81 -1.58 8.93
CA LYS A 115 -7.35 -1.24 10.25
C LYS A 115 -6.47 -0.18 10.94
N GLU A 116 -5.16 -0.40 11.02
CA GLU A 116 -4.25 0.59 11.63
C GLU A 116 -4.25 1.92 10.84
N LEU A 117 -4.28 1.87 9.51
CA LEU A 117 -4.37 3.09 8.67
C LEU A 117 -5.61 3.91 9.03
N VAL A 118 -6.78 3.26 9.13
CA VAL A 118 -8.05 3.91 9.49
C VAL A 118 -8.03 4.43 10.93
N GLU A 119 -7.57 3.63 11.90
CA GLU A 119 -7.44 4.03 13.30
C GLU A 119 -6.53 5.26 13.47
N ARG A 120 -5.53 5.41 12.60
CA ARG A 120 -4.61 6.56 12.56
C ARG A 120 -5.12 7.73 11.71
N GLY A 121 -6.39 7.69 11.29
CA GLY A 121 -7.09 8.81 10.66
C GLY A 121 -7.00 8.86 9.14
N ILE A 122 -6.54 7.80 8.46
CA ILE A 122 -6.58 7.71 7.01
C ILE A 122 -8.02 7.44 6.55
N LYS A 123 -8.53 8.31 5.69
CA LYS A 123 -9.95 8.33 5.29
C LYS A 123 -10.25 7.64 3.96
N ALA A 124 -9.21 7.22 3.22
CA ALA A 124 -9.34 6.60 1.91
C ALA A 124 -8.28 5.51 1.76
N LEU A 125 -8.66 4.41 1.13
CA LEU A 125 -7.77 3.29 0.81
C LEU A 125 -7.91 3.01 -0.69
N HIS A 126 -6.81 2.73 -1.39
CA HIS A 126 -6.81 2.32 -2.79
C HIS A 126 -6.39 0.86 -2.90
N PHE A 127 -7.23 -0.02 -3.43
CA PHE A 127 -6.94 -1.45 -3.53
C PHE A 127 -6.49 -1.87 -4.93
N TYR A 128 -5.34 -2.55 -5.00
CA TYR A 128 -4.89 -3.26 -6.19
C TYR A 128 -5.54 -4.64 -6.25
N THR A 129 -6.64 -4.76 -7.00
CA THR A 129 -7.47 -5.99 -7.03
C THR A 129 -6.99 -7.04 -8.03
N LEU A 130 -6.17 -6.66 -9.01
CA LEU A 130 -5.72 -7.55 -10.09
C LEU A 130 -6.87 -8.31 -10.78
N ASN A 131 -8.00 -7.61 -11.04
CA ASN A 131 -9.23 -8.15 -11.59
C ASN A 131 -9.89 -9.25 -10.72
N ARG A 132 -9.62 -9.28 -9.41
CA ARG A 132 -10.21 -10.21 -8.45
C ARG A 132 -10.74 -9.46 -7.23
N SER A 133 -12.06 -9.50 -7.01
CA SER A 133 -12.71 -8.70 -5.95
C SER A 133 -12.73 -9.38 -4.58
N ARG A 134 -12.88 -10.71 -4.52
CA ARG A 134 -13.16 -11.46 -3.27
C ARG A 134 -12.26 -11.12 -2.08
N ALA A 135 -10.95 -10.93 -2.30
CA ALA A 135 -10.03 -10.61 -1.21
C ALA A 135 -10.26 -9.19 -0.66
N THR A 136 -10.51 -8.23 -1.56
CA THR A 136 -10.82 -6.85 -1.19
C THR A 136 -12.19 -6.75 -0.54
N GLU A 137 -13.19 -7.46 -1.05
CA GLU A 137 -14.53 -7.55 -0.42
C GLU A 137 -14.43 -8.05 1.02
N GLU A 138 -13.72 -9.16 1.26
CA GLU A 138 -13.55 -9.71 2.61
C GLU A 138 -12.86 -8.72 3.57
N ILE A 139 -11.84 -8.00 3.10
CA ILE A 139 -11.17 -6.96 3.89
C ILE A 139 -12.13 -5.84 4.25
N LEU A 140 -12.93 -5.37 3.28
CA LEU A 140 -13.88 -4.27 3.47
C LEU A 140 -15.03 -4.68 4.39
N THR A 141 -15.62 -5.86 4.21
CA THR A 141 -16.67 -6.39 5.11
C THR A 141 -16.18 -6.46 6.55
N ARG A 142 -14.95 -6.93 6.76
CA ARG A 142 -14.36 -6.98 8.11
C ARG A 142 -14.05 -5.60 8.70
N LEU A 143 -13.79 -4.60 7.85
CA LEU A 143 -13.40 -3.25 8.26
C LEU A 143 -14.61 -2.34 8.52
N LEU A 144 -15.67 -2.47 7.71
CA LEU A 144 -16.81 -1.56 7.68
C LEU A 144 -18.14 -2.22 8.09
N GLY A 145 -18.17 -3.55 8.21
CA GLY A 145 -19.41 -4.32 8.31
C GLY A 145 -19.93 -4.78 6.94
N GLU A 146 -21.00 -5.56 6.95
CA GLU A 146 -21.67 -6.00 5.72
C GLU A 146 -22.20 -4.79 4.93
N PRO A 147 -22.09 -4.78 3.59
CA PRO A 147 -22.71 -3.74 2.79
C PRO A 147 -24.24 -3.79 2.99
N GLU A 148 -24.85 -2.61 3.18
CA GLU A 148 -26.31 -2.49 3.09
C GLU A 148 -26.71 -2.80 1.64
N VAL A 149 -27.53 -3.84 1.46
CA VAL A 149 -28.01 -4.35 0.17
C VAL A 149 -29.30 -3.64 -0.23
#